data_AF-A0A327Y821-F1
#
_entry.id   AF-A0A327Y821-F1
#
_cell.length_a   1.000
_cell.length_b   1.000
_cell.length_c   1.000
_cell.angle_alpha   90.00
_cell.angle_beta   90.00
_cell.angle_gamma   90.00
#
_symmetry.space_group_name_H-M   'P 1'
#
loop_
_entity.id
_entity.type
_entity.pdbx_description
1 polymer ?
#
loop_
_entity_poly.entity_id
_entity_poly.type
_entity_poly.pdbx_seq_one_letter_code
_entity_poly.pdbx_strand_id
1 'polypeptide(L)'
;MSETNNDYGAFYAVPIHRTDKWVIEMHGLIARTLQCFLQDTYGQGIWQTIAELAKLDFDDFEAMLDYDARTVEQVVDAAGMCLEKSRDALLEDVGTYLITHPNNEGLRRLMRYGGVDFFDFLHSLEDLPGRTRLAVADLQLPELELTDSAPGQFLLSCHSGAAELAGFGFVLVGVLRAMADDYGALVILDHRGALGEAEVIDITVVETDFAEGRSFELAAAPPPIRRETTS
;
A
#
# COMPACT_ATOMS: atom_id res chain seq x y z
N MET A 1 47.15 20.00 46.58
CA MET A 1 45.75 20.34 46.91
C MET A 1 45.66 21.85 46.87
N SER A 2 45.08 22.52 45.88
CA SER A 2 44.05 22.19 44.87
C SER A 2 44.14 23.32 43.83
N GLU A 3 44.57 23.09 42.59
CA GLU A 3 43.76 22.68 41.42
C GLU A 3 42.49 23.50 41.14
N THR A 4 42.59 24.21 40.01
CA THR A 4 41.60 24.57 38.97
C THR A 4 40.46 25.55 39.30
N ASN A 5 40.72 26.79 38.85
CA ASN A 5 39.75 27.86 38.62
C ASN A 5 38.82 27.50 37.45
N ASN A 6 37.51 27.66 37.68
CA ASN A 6 36.42 27.30 36.79
C ASN A 6 36.14 28.46 35.82
N ASP A 7 36.45 28.30 34.54
CA ASP A 7 36.14 29.26 33.48
C ASP A 7 35.54 28.52 32.29
N TYR A 8 34.20 28.51 32.21
CA TYR A 8 33.46 28.15 31.01
C TYR A 8 32.20 29.02 30.90
N GLY A 9 32.34 30.08 30.10
CA GLY A 9 31.44 30.38 28.99
C GLY A 9 29.95 30.48 29.29
N ALA A 10 29.49 31.72 29.49
CA ALA A 10 28.10 32.10 29.26
C ALA A 10 27.73 31.85 27.79
N PHE A 11 27.05 30.74 27.51
CA PHE A 11 26.32 30.56 26.26
C PHE A 11 24.88 31.01 26.48
N TYR A 12 24.48 32.04 25.73
CA TYR A 12 23.09 32.46 25.58
C TYR A 12 22.26 31.26 25.12
N ALA A 13 21.34 30.80 25.96
CA ALA A 13 20.31 29.87 25.56
C ALA A 13 19.35 30.61 24.60
N VAL A 14 19.48 30.35 23.30
CA VAL A 14 18.45 30.70 22.32
C VAL A 14 17.28 29.75 22.56
N PRO A 15 16.07 30.23 22.86
CA PRO A 15 14.92 29.35 22.92
C PRO A 15 14.56 28.94 21.50
N ILE A 16 14.89 27.70 21.15
CA ILE A 16 14.32 27.01 19.98
C ILE A 16 12.83 26.82 20.25
N HIS A 17 12.01 27.70 19.67
CA HIS A 17 10.58 27.47 19.55
C HIS A 17 10.35 26.28 18.63
N ARG A 18 10.22 25.09 19.22
CA ARG A 18 9.76 23.88 18.53
C ARG A 18 8.25 24.00 18.34
N THR A 19 7.83 24.59 17.21
CA THR A 19 6.46 24.60 16.73
C THR A 19 6.40 24.05 15.31
N ASP A 20 6.99 22.88 15.09
CA ASP A 20 6.79 22.14 13.85
C ASP A 20 5.80 21.02 14.16
N LYS A 21 4.55 21.21 13.75
CA LYS A 21 3.64 20.10 13.55
C LYS A 21 4.26 19.26 12.44
N TRP A 22 4.65 18.03 12.73
CA TRP A 22 5.12 17.08 11.72
C TRP A 22 4.00 16.91 10.69
N VAL A 23 4.20 17.46 9.48
CA VAL A 23 3.37 17.12 8.33
C VAL A 23 3.91 15.79 7.84
N ILE A 24 3.06 14.78 7.82
CA ILE A 24 3.40 13.47 7.27
C ILE A 24 3.07 13.57 5.79
N GLU A 25 4.09 13.54 4.95
CA GLU A 25 3.94 13.55 3.51
C GLU A 25 3.62 12.14 3.01
N MET A 26 2.61 12.06 2.16
CA MET A 26 2.17 10.85 1.49
C MET A 26 2.39 11.01 -0.01
N HIS A 27 3.05 10.02 -0.60
CA HIS A 27 3.34 10.03 -2.03
C HIS A 27 2.04 10.02 -2.85
N GLY A 28 1.97 10.89 -3.85
CA GLY A 28 0.81 11.06 -4.72
C GLY A 28 0.37 9.82 -5.49
N LEU A 29 1.20 8.78 -5.63
CA LEU A 29 0.78 7.50 -6.17
C LEU A 29 -0.28 6.83 -5.29
N ILE A 30 -0.17 6.95 -3.96
CA ILE A 30 -1.15 6.40 -3.02
C ILE A 30 -2.46 7.16 -3.14
N ALA A 31 -2.39 8.49 -3.10
CA ALA A 31 -3.56 9.36 -3.24
C ALA A 31 -4.26 9.18 -4.60
N ARG A 32 -3.49 9.12 -5.68
CA ARG A 32 -3.99 8.86 -7.03
C ARG A 32 -4.63 7.49 -7.14
N THR A 33 -4.07 6.47 -6.50
CA THR A 33 -4.66 5.13 -6.46
C THR A 33 -6.05 5.16 -5.84
N LEU A 34 -6.21 5.81 -4.68
CA LEU A 34 -7.51 5.95 -4.02
C LEU A 34 -8.52 6.67 -4.91
N GLN A 35 -8.09 7.77 -5.55
CA GLN A 35 -8.93 8.49 -6.50
C GLN A 35 -9.35 7.61 -7.68
N CYS A 36 -8.41 6.93 -8.35
CA CYS A 36 -8.71 6.07 -9.48
C CYS A 36 -9.68 4.95 -9.08
N PHE A 37 -9.49 4.34 -7.90
CA PHE A 37 -10.43 3.36 -7.36
C PHE A 37 -11.84 3.93 -7.25
N LEU A 38 -11.98 5.13 -6.66
CA LEU A 38 -13.28 5.77 -6.48
C LEU A 38 -13.94 6.11 -7.82
N GLN A 39 -13.16 6.62 -8.77
CA GLN A 39 -13.62 6.96 -10.12
C GLN A 39 -14.02 5.72 -10.93
N ASP A 40 -13.17 4.70 -10.97
CA ASP A 40 -13.39 3.50 -11.78
C ASP A 40 -14.52 2.63 -11.20
N THR A 41 -14.71 2.63 -9.88
CA THR A 41 -15.73 1.81 -9.20
C THR A 41 -17.08 2.52 -9.06
N TYR A 42 -17.09 3.82 -8.72
CA TYR A 42 -18.31 4.56 -8.38
C TYR A 42 -18.63 5.71 -9.34
N GLY A 43 -17.72 6.03 -10.26
CA GLY A 43 -17.90 7.04 -11.29
C GLY A 43 -17.52 8.46 -10.85
N GLN A 44 -17.35 9.33 -11.85
CA GLN A 44 -16.86 10.70 -11.67
C GLN A 44 -17.76 11.57 -10.76
N GLY A 45 -19.08 11.38 -10.79
CA GLY A 45 -20.00 12.17 -9.97
C GLY A 45 -19.85 11.88 -8.46
N ILE A 46 -19.59 10.63 -8.10
CA ILE A 46 -19.31 10.24 -6.71
C ILE A 46 -17.95 10.79 -6.28
N TRP A 47 -16.93 10.69 -7.14
CA TRP A 47 -15.62 11.31 -6.89
C TRP A 47 -15.74 12.81 -6.58
N GLN A 48 -16.47 13.58 -7.41
CA GLN A 48 -16.67 15.01 -7.18
C GLN A 48 -17.35 15.30 -5.82
N THR A 49 -18.36 14.52 -5.47
CA THR A 49 -19.03 14.64 -4.16
C THR A 49 -18.07 14.40 -3.01
N ILE A 50 -17.22 13.37 -3.12
CA ILE A 50 -16.21 13.04 -2.11
C ILE A 50 -15.14 14.14 -2.02
N ALA A 51 -14.64 14.63 -3.15
CA ALA A 51 -13.64 15.71 -3.21
C ALA A 51 -14.17 17.00 -2.54
N GLU A 52 -15.43 17.36 -2.78
CA GLU A 52 -16.10 18.49 -2.12
C GLU A 52 -16.23 18.29 -0.61
N LEU A 53 -16.67 17.10 -0.17
CA LEU A 53 -16.79 16.76 1.26
C LEU A 53 -15.43 16.75 1.98
N ALA A 54 -14.39 16.25 1.31
CA ALA A 54 -13.00 16.26 1.79
C ALA A 54 -12.35 17.65 1.73
N LYS A 55 -12.99 18.62 1.05
CA LYS A 55 -12.52 20.00 0.87
C LYS A 55 -11.19 20.07 0.12
N LEU A 56 -11.07 19.30 -0.97
CA LEU A 56 -9.92 19.40 -1.85
C LEU A 56 -9.95 20.74 -2.60
N ASP A 57 -8.80 21.40 -2.69
CA ASP A 57 -8.61 22.65 -3.46
C ASP A 57 -8.25 22.36 -4.93
N PHE A 58 -8.29 21.09 -5.35
CA PHE A 58 -7.92 20.61 -6.68
C PHE A 58 -8.83 19.45 -7.11
N ASP A 59 -8.91 19.22 -8.41
CA ASP A 59 -9.82 18.20 -9.00
C ASP A 59 -9.22 16.78 -9.01
N ASP A 60 -7.90 16.68 -9.10
CA ASP A 60 -7.15 15.45 -9.33
C ASP A 60 -5.85 15.43 -8.52
N PHE A 61 -5.54 14.28 -7.91
CA PHE A 61 -4.20 14.00 -7.40
C PHE A 61 -3.24 13.75 -8.57
N GLU A 62 -2.01 14.25 -8.45
CA GLU A 62 -0.90 14.03 -9.36
C GLU A 62 0.06 13.00 -8.76
N ALA A 63 0.36 11.94 -9.51
CA ALA A 63 1.15 10.81 -9.01
C ALA A 63 2.56 11.20 -8.52
N MET A 64 3.17 12.22 -9.13
CA MET A 64 4.56 12.65 -8.87
C MET A 64 4.67 13.77 -7.84
N LEU A 65 3.58 14.15 -7.17
CA LEU A 65 3.57 15.13 -6.10
C LEU A 65 3.38 14.44 -4.75
N ASP A 66 3.84 15.07 -3.68
CA ASP A 66 3.53 14.65 -2.31
C ASP A 66 2.36 15.47 -1.75
N TYR A 67 1.55 14.82 -0.92
CA TYR A 67 0.38 15.40 -0.30
C TYR A 67 0.45 15.23 1.22
N ASP A 68 -0.15 16.14 1.98
CA ASP A 68 -0.36 15.91 3.42
C ASP A 68 -1.21 14.64 3.59
N ALA A 69 -0.72 13.66 4.34
CA ALA A 69 -1.43 12.42 4.65
C ALA A 69 -2.86 12.70 5.15
N ARG A 70 -3.06 13.80 5.88
CA ARG A 70 -4.38 14.24 6.33
C ARG A 70 -5.37 14.46 5.19
N THR A 71 -4.89 14.92 4.03
CA THR A 71 -5.72 15.13 2.83
C THR A 71 -6.28 13.80 2.34
N VAL A 72 -5.44 12.76 2.30
CA VAL A 72 -5.85 11.40 1.89
C VAL A 72 -6.81 10.81 2.93
N GLU A 73 -6.52 10.98 4.22
CA GLU A 73 -7.41 10.58 5.31
C GLU A 73 -8.80 11.21 5.21
N GLN A 74 -8.87 12.50 4.89
CA GLN A 74 -10.15 13.20 4.67
C GLN A 74 -10.93 12.64 3.47
N VAL A 75 -10.24 12.21 2.41
CA VAL A 75 -10.88 11.55 1.26
C VAL A 75 -11.42 10.18 1.68
N VAL A 76 -10.67 9.40 2.46
CA VAL A 76 -11.13 8.10 2.97
C VAL A 76 -12.37 8.26 3.86
N ASP A 77 -12.35 9.21 4.78
CA ASP A 77 -13.49 9.49 5.67
C ASP A 77 -14.72 9.96 4.87
N ALA A 78 -14.53 10.89 3.93
CA ALA A 78 -15.60 11.39 3.07
C ALA A 78 -16.19 10.27 2.18
N ALA A 79 -15.34 9.39 1.65
CA ALA A 79 -15.77 8.22 0.90
C ALA A 79 -16.56 7.24 1.76
N GLY A 80 -16.11 6.95 2.99
CA GLY A 80 -16.83 6.09 3.93
C GLY A 80 -18.23 6.64 4.25
N MET A 81 -18.34 7.95 4.49
CA MET A 81 -19.63 8.63 4.69
C MET A 81 -20.52 8.59 3.45
N CYS A 82 -19.98 8.90 2.27
CA CYS A 82 -20.74 8.99 1.03
C CYS A 82 -21.23 7.61 0.54
N LEU A 83 -20.43 6.57 0.75
CA LEU A 83 -20.69 5.21 0.28
C LEU A 83 -21.36 4.32 1.35
N GLU A 84 -21.59 4.86 2.56
CA GLU A 84 -22.11 4.13 3.72
C GLU A 84 -21.28 2.87 4.05
N LYS A 85 -19.95 2.98 3.91
CA LYS A 85 -18.99 1.90 4.19
C LYS A 85 -18.13 2.23 5.40
N SER A 86 -17.82 1.21 6.20
CA SER A 86 -16.73 1.31 7.17
C SER A 86 -15.42 1.59 6.44
N ARG A 87 -14.52 2.31 7.09
CA ARG A 87 -13.15 2.54 6.62
C ARG A 87 -12.46 1.23 6.21
N ASP A 88 -12.57 0.21 7.06
CA ASP A 88 -11.94 -1.10 6.88
C ASP A 88 -12.35 -1.74 5.55
N ALA A 89 -13.66 -1.88 5.32
CA ALA A 89 -14.21 -2.40 4.06
C ALA A 89 -13.79 -1.56 2.84
N LEU A 90 -13.74 -0.23 2.97
CA LEU A 90 -13.29 0.63 1.88
C LEU A 90 -11.81 0.37 1.52
N LEU A 91 -10.94 0.19 2.52
CA LEU A 91 -9.52 -0.09 2.32
C LEU A 91 -9.30 -1.52 1.77
N GLU A 92 -10.08 -2.51 2.21
CA GLU A 92 -10.09 -3.84 1.59
C GLU A 92 -10.51 -3.79 0.11
N ASP A 93 -11.50 -2.97 -0.24
CA ASP A 93 -11.91 -2.78 -1.63
C ASP A 93 -10.80 -2.11 -2.46
N VAL A 94 -10.08 -1.13 -1.91
CA VAL A 94 -8.90 -0.53 -2.56
C VAL A 94 -7.83 -1.59 -2.84
N GLY A 95 -7.53 -2.44 -1.86
CA GLY A 95 -6.59 -3.55 -2.03
C GLY A 95 -7.01 -4.54 -3.12
N THR A 96 -8.30 -4.86 -3.17
CA THR A 96 -8.88 -5.72 -4.22
C THR A 96 -8.76 -5.07 -5.60
N TYR A 97 -9.06 -3.77 -5.70
CA TYR A 97 -8.98 -2.98 -6.94
C TYR A 97 -7.55 -2.93 -7.51
N LEU A 98 -6.53 -2.83 -6.66
CA LEU A 98 -5.12 -2.82 -7.05
C LEU A 98 -4.69 -4.07 -7.84
N ILE A 99 -5.34 -5.21 -7.61
CA ILE A 99 -4.99 -6.48 -8.24
C ILE A 99 -5.95 -6.84 -9.38
N THR A 100 -7.23 -6.52 -9.23
CA THR A 100 -8.28 -7.00 -10.13
C THR A 100 -8.54 -6.08 -11.31
N HIS A 101 -8.32 -4.76 -11.17
CA HIS A 101 -8.70 -3.80 -12.20
C HIS A 101 -7.73 -3.81 -13.40
N PRO A 102 -8.23 -3.75 -14.66
CA PRO A 102 -7.38 -3.76 -15.85
C PRO A 102 -6.33 -2.63 -15.90
N ASN A 103 -6.63 -1.47 -15.32
CA ASN A 103 -5.68 -0.35 -15.24
C ASN A 103 -4.44 -0.69 -14.39
N ASN A 104 -4.53 -1.72 -13.54
CA ASN A 104 -3.48 -2.11 -12.60
C ASN A 104 -2.82 -3.45 -12.95
N GLU A 105 -2.99 -3.97 -14.19
CA GLU A 105 -2.40 -5.26 -14.57
C GLU A 105 -0.88 -5.33 -14.35
N GLY A 106 -0.17 -4.20 -14.46
CA GLY A 106 1.26 -4.12 -14.16
C GLY A 106 1.58 -4.49 -12.71
N LEU A 107 0.80 -4.00 -11.75
CA LEU A 107 0.97 -4.32 -10.32
C LEU A 107 0.63 -5.79 -10.04
N ARG A 108 -0.50 -6.28 -10.56
CA ARG A 108 -0.85 -7.70 -10.48
C ARG A 108 0.29 -8.58 -11.00
N ARG A 109 0.85 -8.24 -12.17
CA ARG A 109 1.98 -8.98 -12.75
C ARG A 109 3.21 -8.91 -11.85
N LEU A 110 3.55 -7.74 -11.30
CA LEU A 110 4.63 -7.56 -10.33
C LEU A 110 4.47 -8.46 -9.10
N MET A 111 3.26 -8.54 -8.55
CA MET A 111 2.94 -9.41 -7.42
C MET A 111 3.11 -10.89 -7.78
N ARG A 112 2.69 -11.30 -8.99
CA ARG A 112 2.88 -12.66 -9.51
C ARG A 112 4.34 -13.08 -9.73
N TYR A 113 5.26 -12.14 -9.91
CA TYR A 113 6.68 -12.47 -9.90
C TYR A 113 7.18 -12.91 -8.51
N GLY A 114 6.40 -12.67 -7.45
CA GLY A 114 6.75 -13.04 -6.09
C GLY A 114 6.84 -14.54 -5.84
N GLY A 115 6.14 -15.37 -6.60
CA GLY A 115 6.14 -16.81 -6.34
C GLY A 115 5.43 -17.65 -7.38
N VAL A 116 5.80 -18.93 -7.47
CA VAL A 116 5.18 -19.88 -8.42
C VAL A 116 3.80 -20.30 -7.91
N ASP A 117 3.66 -20.44 -6.60
CA ASP A 117 2.38 -20.68 -5.91
C ASP A 117 2.09 -19.60 -4.85
N PHE A 118 0.95 -19.75 -4.17
CA PHE A 118 0.53 -18.77 -3.17
C PHE A 118 1.44 -18.77 -1.93
N PHE A 119 2.05 -19.89 -1.56
CA PHE A 119 2.98 -19.95 -0.44
C PHE A 119 4.25 -19.17 -0.75
N ASP A 120 4.84 -19.39 -1.92
CA ASP A 120 6.00 -18.61 -2.38
C ASP A 120 5.68 -17.12 -2.41
N PHE A 121 4.49 -16.75 -2.91
CA PHE A 121 4.04 -15.37 -2.93
C PHE A 121 4.00 -14.76 -1.52
N LEU A 122 3.43 -15.45 -0.53
CA LEU A 122 3.40 -14.96 0.85
C LEU A 122 4.81 -14.67 1.37
N HIS A 123 5.75 -15.60 1.21
CA HIS A 123 7.14 -15.40 1.66
C HIS A 123 7.84 -14.25 0.93
N SER A 124 7.45 -13.95 -0.31
CA SER A 124 8.01 -12.83 -1.08
C SER A 124 7.53 -11.44 -0.62
N LEU A 125 6.52 -11.37 0.24
CA LEU A 125 5.94 -10.09 0.69
C LEU A 125 6.93 -9.25 1.48
N GLU A 126 7.83 -9.88 2.24
CA GLU A 126 8.88 -9.16 2.99
C GLU A 126 9.80 -8.34 2.07
N ASP A 127 10.00 -8.80 0.82
CA ASP A 127 10.81 -8.07 -0.17
C ASP A 127 10.04 -6.94 -0.88
N LEU A 128 8.71 -6.85 -0.71
CA LEU A 128 7.88 -5.89 -1.44
C LEU A 128 8.24 -4.42 -1.17
N PRO A 129 8.50 -3.97 0.07
CA PRO A 129 8.91 -2.59 0.33
C PRO A 129 10.21 -2.24 -0.38
N GLY A 130 11.20 -3.15 -0.33
CA GLY A 130 12.48 -3.00 -1.02
C GLY A 130 12.33 -2.92 -2.55
N ARG A 131 11.52 -3.81 -3.15
CA ARG A 131 11.21 -3.80 -4.59
C ARG A 131 10.51 -2.52 -5.01
N THR A 132 9.56 -2.03 -4.21
CA THR A 132 8.83 -0.79 -4.48
C THR A 132 9.78 0.40 -4.52
N ARG A 133 10.71 0.50 -3.55
CA ARG A 133 11.71 1.57 -3.52
C ARG A 133 12.67 1.57 -4.72
N LEU A 134 12.94 0.42 -5.31
CA LEU A 134 13.73 0.34 -6.56
C LEU A 134 12.95 0.83 -7.78
N ALA A 135 11.62 0.68 -7.79
CA ALA A 135 10.76 1.12 -8.88
C ALA A 135 10.38 2.61 -8.74
N VAL A 136 10.08 3.06 -7.52
CA VAL A 136 9.70 4.41 -7.17
C VAL A 136 10.40 4.79 -5.86
N ALA A 137 11.49 5.54 -5.96
CA ALA A 137 12.41 5.80 -4.84
C ALA A 137 11.73 6.43 -3.61
N ASP A 138 10.77 7.30 -3.84
CA ASP A 138 10.11 8.08 -2.78
C ASP A 138 8.88 7.37 -2.21
N LEU A 139 8.40 6.29 -2.82
CA LEU A 139 7.24 5.54 -2.34
C LEU A 139 7.64 4.64 -1.17
N GLN A 140 7.33 5.09 0.05
CA GLN A 140 7.54 4.32 1.26
C GLN A 140 6.32 3.45 1.57
N LEU A 141 6.51 2.13 1.53
CA LEU A 141 5.53 1.17 2.04
C LEU A 141 5.89 0.76 3.48
N PRO A 142 4.91 0.33 4.29
CA PRO A 142 5.17 -0.33 5.57
C PRO A 142 6.11 -1.52 5.42
N GLU A 143 6.96 -1.75 6.42
CA GLU A 143 7.77 -2.97 6.47
C GLU A 143 6.85 -4.16 6.77
N LEU A 144 7.07 -5.26 6.04
CA LEU A 144 6.26 -6.47 6.13
C LEU A 144 7.10 -7.61 6.69
N GLU A 145 6.57 -8.33 7.66
CA GLU A 145 7.20 -9.50 8.27
C GLU A 145 6.21 -10.66 8.29
N LEU A 146 6.61 -11.80 7.74
CA LEU A 146 5.81 -13.02 7.69
C LEU A 146 6.37 -14.06 8.66
N THR A 147 5.52 -14.61 9.51
CA THR A 147 5.88 -15.69 10.43
C THR A 147 5.05 -16.94 10.18
N ASP A 148 5.72 -18.09 9.98
CA ASP A 148 5.11 -19.41 9.99
C ASP A 148 4.69 -19.80 11.42
N SER A 149 3.39 -19.86 11.68
CA SER A 149 2.87 -20.32 12.98
C SER A 149 2.65 -21.84 13.00
N ALA A 150 2.23 -22.41 11.87
CA ALA A 150 2.05 -23.84 11.64
C ALA A 150 1.96 -24.11 10.12
N PRO A 151 1.98 -25.37 9.65
CA PRO A 151 1.76 -25.66 8.24
C PRO A 151 0.44 -25.05 7.74
N GLY A 152 0.50 -24.20 6.71
CA GLY A 152 -0.67 -23.51 6.16
C GLY A 152 -1.15 -22.30 6.97
N GLN A 153 -0.47 -21.93 8.06
CA GLN A 153 -0.87 -20.83 8.94
C GLN A 153 0.26 -19.81 9.09
N PHE A 154 -0.02 -18.57 8.70
CA PHE A 154 0.93 -17.48 8.71
C PHE A 154 0.38 -16.29 9.47
N LEU A 155 1.30 -15.53 10.04
CA LEU A 155 1.05 -14.21 10.61
C LEU A 155 1.77 -13.18 9.76
N LEU A 156 1.04 -12.26 9.14
CA LEU A 156 1.65 -11.13 8.44
C LEU A 156 1.56 -9.89 9.34
N SER A 157 2.71 -9.38 9.75
CA SER A 157 2.84 -8.14 10.50
C SER A 157 3.18 -7.00 9.54
N CYS A 158 2.35 -5.96 9.54
CA CYS A 158 2.52 -4.74 8.79
C CYS A 158 2.94 -3.63 9.76
N HIS A 159 4.24 -3.36 9.83
CA HIS A 159 4.82 -2.42 10.78
C HIS A 159 4.55 -0.99 10.34
N SER A 160 3.99 -0.19 11.25
CA SER A 160 3.74 1.23 11.03
C SER A 160 5.09 1.96 10.90
N GLY A 161 5.62 2.00 9.69
CA GLY A 161 6.86 2.70 9.39
C GLY A 161 6.70 4.23 9.43
N ALA A 162 7.71 4.94 8.94
CA ALA A 162 7.74 6.41 8.89
C ALA A 162 6.57 7.07 8.11
N ALA A 163 5.81 6.29 7.34
CA ALA A 163 4.72 6.79 6.50
C ALA A 163 3.33 6.83 7.20
N GLU A 164 3.20 6.36 8.46
CA GLU A 164 1.91 6.29 9.22
C GLU A 164 0.69 5.98 8.33
N LEU A 165 0.77 4.94 7.49
CA LEU A 165 -0.32 4.48 6.64
C LEU A 165 -1.32 3.67 7.47
N ALA A 166 -2.08 4.34 8.33
CA ALA A 166 -3.05 3.69 9.21
C ALA A 166 -4.15 2.96 8.40
N GLY A 167 -4.27 1.65 8.61
CA GLY A 167 -5.23 0.80 7.90
C GLY A 167 -4.65 0.13 6.64
N PHE A 168 -3.33 0.23 6.42
CA PHE A 168 -2.67 -0.52 5.34
C PHE A 168 -2.85 -2.03 5.50
N GLY A 169 -3.04 -2.52 6.73
CA GLY A 169 -3.43 -3.92 6.97
C GLY A 169 -4.70 -4.32 6.22
N PHE A 170 -5.73 -3.46 6.17
CA PHE A 170 -6.95 -3.74 5.39
C PHE A 170 -6.71 -3.72 3.89
N VAL A 171 -5.84 -2.81 3.40
CA VAL A 171 -5.42 -2.83 1.98
C VAL A 171 -4.72 -4.16 1.66
N LEU A 172 -3.84 -4.64 2.54
CA LEU A 172 -3.18 -5.94 2.38
C LEU A 172 -4.18 -7.10 2.40
N VAL A 173 -5.21 -7.08 3.25
CA VAL A 173 -6.28 -8.10 3.22
C VAL A 173 -6.94 -8.16 1.84
N GLY A 174 -7.28 -7.02 1.24
CA GLY A 174 -7.82 -6.95 -0.11
C GLY A 174 -6.87 -7.50 -1.18
N VAL A 175 -5.59 -7.12 -1.11
CA VAL A 175 -4.54 -7.61 -2.02
C VAL A 175 -4.37 -9.12 -1.89
N LEU A 176 -4.23 -9.64 -0.68
CA LEU A 176 -4.05 -11.06 -0.38
C LEU A 176 -5.23 -11.89 -0.89
N ARG A 177 -6.46 -11.41 -0.68
CA ARG A 177 -7.67 -12.08 -1.16
C ARG A 177 -7.70 -12.16 -2.68
N ALA A 178 -7.46 -11.04 -3.36
CA ALA A 178 -7.43 -11.00 -4.82
C ALA A 178 -6.27 -11.82 -5.42
N MET A 179 -5.11 -11.85 -4.76
CA MET A 179 -4.00 -12.68 -5.19
C MET A 179 -4.27 -14.16 -4.95
N ALA A 180 -4.91 -14.55 -3.83
CA ALA A 180 -5.32 -15.93 -3.60
C ALA A 180 -6.24 -16.43 -4.72
N ASP A 181 -7.24 -15.64 -5.10
CA ASP A 181 -8.11 -15.94 -6.25
C ASP A 181 -7.30 -16.03 -7.56
N ASP A 182 -6.33 -15.14 -7.76
CA ASP A 182 -5.44 -15.20 -8.91
C ASP A 182 -4.70 -16.55 -8.93
N TYR A 183 -4.08 -16.96 -7.81
CA TYR A 183 -3.37 -18.23 -7.65
C TYR A 183 -4.28 -19.47 -7.61
N GLY A 184 -5.61 -19.30 -7.48
CA GLY A 184 -6.53 -20.41 -7.30
C GLY A 184 -6.48 -21.05 -5.90
N ALA A 185 -6.00 -20.31 -4.89
CA ALA A 185 -5.87 -20.77 -3.51
C ALA A 185 -7.09 -20.37 -2.66
N LEU A 186 -7.55 -21.27 -1.79
CA LEU A 186 -8.57 -20.95 -0.79
C LEU A 186 -7.90 -20.50 0.50
N VAL A 187 -8.15 -19.26 0.90
CA VAL A 187 -7.55 -18.65 2.08
C VAL A 187 -8.59 -18.06 3.03
N ILE A 188 -8.32 -18.13 4.32
CA ILE A 188 -9.04 -17.40 5.37
C ILE A 188 -8.10 -16.30 5.86
N LEU A 189 -8.60 -15.07 5.86
CA LEU A 189 -7.86 -13.87 6.28
C LEU A 189 -8.62 -13.23 7.45
N ASP A 190 -7.92 -12.93 8.55
CA ASP A 190 -8.50 -12.26 9.72
C ASP A 190 -7.58 -11.14 10.17
N HIS A 191 -8.04 -9.88 10.06
CA HIS A 191 -7.29 -8.72 10.54
C HIS A 191 -7.48 -8.58 12.06
N ARG A 192 -6.38 -8.66 12.80
CA ARG A 192 -6.35 -8.68 14.26
C ARG A 192 -6.28 -7.28 14.89
N GLY A 193 -6.37 -6.22 14.08
CA GLY A 193 -6.13 -4.86 14.53
C GLY A 193 -4.64 -4.54 14.67
N ALA A 194 -4.35 -3.43 15.34
CA ALA A 194 -3.00 -3.05 15.72
C ALA A 194 -2.57 -3.78 17.00
N LEU A 195 -1.45 -4.49 16.93
CA LEU A 195 -0.78 -5.16 18.05
C LEU A 195 0.63 -4.56 18.20
N GLY A 196 0.80 -3.65 19.17
CA GLY A 196 2.05 -2.92 19.32
C GLY A 196 2.23 -1.88 18.22
N GLU A 197 3.32 -1.99 17.45
CA GLU A 197 3.66 -1.06 16.36
C GLU A 197 3.23 -1.59 14.97
N ALA A 198 2.54 -2.72 14.91
CA ALA A 198 2.12 -3.36 13.66
C ALA A 198 0.62 -3.65 13.60
N GLU A 199 0.03 -3.53 12.42
CA GLU A 199 -1.22 -4.19 12.08
C GLU A 199 -0.95 -5.66 11.75
N VAL A 200 -1.81 -6.56 12.20
CA VAL A 200 -1.55 -8.00 12.10
C VAL A 200 -2.67 -8.71 11.35
N ILE A 201 -2.31 -9.60 10.43
CA ILE A 201 -3.24 -10.40 9.64
C ILE A 201 -2.91 -11.88 9.86
N ASP A 202 -3.89 -12.63 10.36
CA ASP A 202 -3.84 -14.09 10.36
C ASP A 202 -4.23 -14.61 8.98
N ILE A 203 -3.42 -15.51 8.44
CA ILE A 203 -3.61 -16.11 7.12
C ILE A 203 -3.63 -17.62 7.29
N THR A 204 -4.74 -18.25 6.92
CA THR A 204 -4.85 -19.72 6.84
C THR A 204 -5.07 -20.13 5.39
N VAL A 205 -4.11 -20.84 4.81
CA VAL A 205 -4.22 -21.45 3.49
C VAL A 205 -4.86 -22.83 3.66
N VAL A 206 -6.10 -22.97 3.22
CA VAL A 206 -6.91 -24.19 3.40
C VAL A 206 -6.60 -25.21 2.30
N GLU A 207 -6.48 -24.74 1.06
CA GLU A 207 -6.22 -25.58 -0.11
C GLU A 207 -5.49 -24.76 -1.18
N THR A 208 -4.48 -25.38 -1.79
CA THR A 208 -3.85 -24.91 -3.03
C THR A 208 -4.53 -25.63 -4.20
N ASP A 209 -4.85 -24.90 -5.28
CA ASP A 209 -5.60 -25.40 -6.45
C ASP A 209 -7.12 -25.62 -6.24
N PHE A 210 -7.74 -24.83 -5.35
CA PHE A 210 -9.19 -24.82 -5.14
C PHE A 210 -9.98 -24.38 -6.40
N ALA A 211 -9.40 -23.51 -7.23
CA ALA A 211 -9.96 -23.07 -8.51
C ALA A 211 -8.87 -22.94 -9.59
N GLU A 212 -9.26 -22.97 -10.87
CA GLU A 212 -8.33 -22.67 -11.96
C GLU A 212 -7.91 -21.19 -11.85
N GLY A 213 -6.65 -20.96 -11.45
CA GLY A 213 -6.09 -19.63 -11.29
C GLY A 213 -6.10 -18.82 -12.59
N ARG A 214 -6.06 -17.49 -12.49
CA ARG A 214 -6.03 -16.62 -13.68
C ARG A 214 -4.74 -16.83 -14.46
N SER A 215 -4.85 -16.92 -15.79
CA SER A 215 -3.71 -17.07 -16.69
C SER A 215 -2.66 -15.98 -16.47
N PHE A 216 -1.39 -16.36 -16.51
CA PHE A 216 -0.25 -15.47 -16.34
C PHE A 216 0.70 -15.62 -17.53
N GLU A 217 0.89 -14.52 -18.29
CA GLU A 217 1.86 -14.41 -19.36
C GLU A 217 2.87 -13.30 -19.04
N LEU A 218 4.16 -13.61 -19.15
CA LEU A 218 5.25 -12.75 -18.68
C LEU A 218 5.47 -11.50 -19.55
N ALA A 219 5.13 -11.57 -20.83
CA ALA A 219 5.01 -10.46 -21.79
C ALA A 219 4.55 -11.03 -23.14
N ALA A 220 3.69 -10.32 -23.88
CA ALA A 220 3.50 -10.60 -25.30
C ALA A 220 4.83 -10.31 -26.02
N ALA A 221 5.35 -11.27 -26.78
CA ALA A 221 6.58 -11.09 -27.55
C ALA A 221 6.48 -9.82 -28.42
N PRO A 222 7.53 -8.99 -28.50
CA PRO A 222 7.52 -7.83 -29.39
C PRO A 222 7.28 -8.31 -30.83
N PRO A 223 6.46 -7.60 -31.63
CA PRO A 223 6.18 -8.00 -33.01
C PRO A 223 7.49 -8.13 -33.80
N PRO A 224 7.61 -9.12 -34.70
CA PRO A 224 8.84 -9.36 -35.43
C PRO A 224 9.25 -8.12 -36.23
N ILE A 225 10.46 -7.63 -35.98
CA ILE A 225 11.07 -6.52 -36.73
C ILE A 225 11.16 -6.96 -38.20
N ARG A 226 10.36 -6.37 -39.08
CA ARG A 226 10.55 -6.49 -40.54
C ARG A 226 11.91 -5.90 -40.88
N ARG A 227 12.86 -6.75 -41.26
CA ARG A 227 14.05 -6.31 -41.99
C ARG A 227 13.60 -5.99 -43.41
N GLU A 228 13.50 -4.71 -43.75
CA GLU A 228 13.44 -4.29 -45.14
C GLU A 228 14.77 -4.65 -45.79
N THR A 229 14.75 -5.69 -46.62
CA THR A 229 15.82 -5.95 -47.58
C THR A 229 15.72 -4.89 -48.67
N THR A 230 16.55 -3.87 -48.59
CA THR A 230 16.88 -3.00 -49.73
C THR A 230 17.69 -3.82 -50.73
N SER A 231 17.10 -4.07 -51.91
CA SER A 231 17.80 -4.49 -53.13
C SER A 231 18.40 -3.29 -53.85
#